data_AF-A0A0W7TS94-F1
#
_entry.id   AF-A0A0W7TS94-F1
#
_cell.length_a   1.000
_cell.length_b   1.000
_cell.length_c   1.000
_cell.angle_alpha   90.00
_cell.angle_beta   90.00
_cell.angle_gamma   90.00
#
_symmetry.space_group_name_H-M   'P 1'
#
loop_
_entity.id
_entity.type
_entity.pdbx_description
1 polymer ?
#
loop_
_entity_poly.entity_id
_entity_poly.type
_entity_poly.pdbx_seq_one_letter_code
_entity_poly.pdbx_strand_id
1 'polypeptide(L)'
;MLKLYFGNSITIISTLLLGANIAYMLWGYLGRQTIQKWGMILLLFILLHGAFWYFANVRDLYSNSIIFATDGSVEMGLFSVSSIQSIVFWAASVIVWLLGIVSIFKLEYRQHIFYIIAIVSLVQIAFIEGSRIWLYCSAPAHFDYL
;
A
#
# COMPACT_ATOMS: atom_id res chain seq x y z
N MET A 1 -16.14 11.66 -3.94
CA MET A 1 -14.67 11.66 -4.11
C MET A 1 -13.94 12.43 -3.03
N LEU A 2 -14.32 13.67 -2.71
CA LEU A 2 -13.64 14.44 -1.64
C LEU A 2 -13.70 13.72 -0.29
N LYS A 3 -14.86 13.16 0.09
CA LYS A 3 -15.02 12.33 1.29
C LYS A 3 -14.10 11.09 1.32
N LEU A 4 -13.88 10.45 0.16
CA LEU A 4 -13.08 9.22 0.07
C LEU A 4 -11.59 9.42 0.41
N TYR A 5 -11.05 10.60 0.07
CA TYR A 5 -9.62 10.91 0.21
C TYR A 5 -9.31 12.00 1.25
N PHE A 6 -10.33 12.79 1.65
CA PHE A 6 -10.20 13.94 2.54
C PHE A 6 -11.35 14.03 3.57
N GLY A 7 -12.07 12.94 3.83
CA GLY A 7 -13.21 12.92 4.77
C GLY A 7 -12.81 13.12 6.24
N ASN A 8 -11.66 12.58 6.63
CA ASN A 8 -11.10 12.71 7.97
C ASN A 8 -9.57 12.70 7.99
N SER A 9 -8.96 12.91 9.16
CA SER A 9 -7.51 12.98 9.33
C SER A 9 -6.77 11.73 8.80
N ILE A 10 -7.31 10.53 9.00
CA ILE A 10 -6.68 9.28 8.54
C ILE A 10 -6.71 9.19 7.02
N THR A 11 -7.84 9.55 6.37
CA THR A 11 -7.92 9.60 4.91
C THR A 11 -6.91 10.58 4.33
N ILE A 12 -6.79 11.78 4.91
CA ILE A 12 -5.83 12.80 4.47
C ILE A 12 -4.40 12.26 4.57
N ILE A 13 -4.02 11.66 5.71
CA ILE A 13 -2.68 11.08 5.90
C ILE A 13 -2.42 9.99 4.86
N SER A 14 -3.36 9.05 4.66
CA SER A 14 -3.21 7.97 3.67
C SER A 14 -3.07 8.51 2.23
N THR A 15 -3.80 9.58 1.89
CA THR A 15 -3.77 10.21 0.56
C THR A 15 -2.44 10.91 0.30
N LEU A 16 -1.91 11.63 1.30
CA LEU A 16 -0.57 12.23 1.20
C LEU A 16 0.52 11.17 1.06
N LEU A 17 0.42 10.07 1.81
CA LEU A 17 1.35 8.95 1.73
C LEU A 17 1.25 8.21 0.38
N LEU A 18 0.05 8.09 -0.18
CA LEU A 18 -0.17 7.57 -1.54
C LEU A 18 0.57 8.41 -2.58
N GLY A 19 0.36 9.74 -2.53
CA GLY A 19 1.05 10.68 -3.42
C GLY A 19 2.57 10.62 -3.26
N ALA A 20 3.06 10.57 -2.02
CA ALA A 20 4.49 10.45 -1.71
C ALA A 20 5.08 9.14 -2.26
N ASN A 21 4.37 8.02 -2.16
CA ASN A 21 4.80 6.74 -2.73
C ASN A 21 4.98 6.82 -4.24
N ILE A 22 3.97 7.35 -4.95
CA ILE A 22 4.02 7.50 -6.41
C ILE A 22 5.15 8.44 -6.81
N ALA A 23 5.29 9.58 -6.14
CA ALA A 23 6.36 10.54 -6.39
C ALA A 23 7.74 9.91 -6.16
N TYR A 24 7.92 9.10 -5.12
CA TYR A 24 9.18 8.43 -4.81
C TYR A 24 9.57 7.43 -5.91
N MET A 25 8.61 6.64 -6.39
CA MET A 25 8.84 5.69 -7.49
C MET A 25 9.23 6.41 -8.78
N LEU A 26 8.51 7.48 -9.13
CA LEU A 26 8.81 8.30 -10.31
C LEU A 26 10.20 8.95 -10.20
N TRP A 27 10.51 9.55 -9.05
CA TRP A 27 11.82 10.14 -8.80
C TRP A 27 12.95 9.11 -8.91
N GLY A 28 12.78 7.92 -8.33
CA GLY A 28 13.76 6.83 -8.41
C GLY A 28 13.99 6.33 -9.84
N TYR A 29 12.94 6.31 -10.67
CA TYR A 29 13.04 5.95 -12.08
C TYR A 29 13.73 7.04 -12.94
N LEU A 30 13.35 8.31 -12.75
CA LEU A 30 13.90 9.43 -13.50
C LEU A 30 15.37 9.69 -13.12
N GLY A 31 15.71 9.58 -11.83
CA GLY A 31 17.06 9.77 -11.28
C GLY A 31 17.99 8.56 -11.40
N ARG A 32 17.60 7.50 -12.12
CA ARG A 32 18.32 6.22 -12.10
C ARG A 32 19.81 6.27 -12.44
N GLN A 33 20.23 7.22 -13.27
CA GLN A 33 21.64 7.37 -13.68
C GLN A 33 22.47 8.16 -12.65
N THR A 34 21.82 8.90 -11.75
CA THR A 34 22.48 9.76 -10.76
C THR A 34 22.49 9.16 -9.36
N ILE A 35 21.60 8.21 -9.08
CA ILE A 35 21.52 7.52 -7.78
C ILE A 35 22.71 6.57 -7.61
N GLN A 36 23.58 6.87 -6.63
CA GLN A 36 24.70 6.02 -6.27
C GLN A 36 24.39 5.06 -5.10
N LYS A 37 23.50 5.46 -4.18
CA LYS A 37 23.21 4.74 -2.93
C LYS A 37 21.88 3.99 -2.97
N TRP A 38 21.73 3.05 -3.91
CA TRP A 38 20.50 2.27 -4.09
C TRP A 38 19.99 1.57 -2.84
N GLY A 39 20.87 1.12 -1.93
CA GLY A 39 20.46 0.48 -0.68
C GLY A 39 19.68 1.41 0.25
N MET A 40 20.10 2.67 0.37
CA MET A 40 19.38 3.67 1.18
C MET A 40 18.05 4.05 0.55
N ILE A 41 18.04 4.22 -0.78
CA ILE A 41 16.81 4.54 -1.53
C ILE A 41 15.78 3.42 -1.38
N LEU A 42 16.21 2.17 -1.48
CA LEU A 42 15.35 1.01 -1.32
C LEU A 42 14.81 0.90 0.12
N LEU A 43 15.65 1.09 1.14
CA LEU A 43 15.22 1.09 2.53
C LEU A 43 14.16 2.18 2.80
N LEU A 44 14.43 3.40 2.38
CA LEU A 44 13.49 4.52 2.54
C LEU A 44 12.17 4.26 1.82
N PHE A 45 12.22 3.66 0.63
CA PHE A 45 11.01 3.29 -0.10
C PHE A 45 10.18 2.24 0.65
N ILE A 46 10.78 1.17 1.14
CA ILE A 46 10.06 0.13 1.90
C ILE A 46 9.42 0.71 3.16
N LEU A 47 10.13 1.59 3.88
CA LEU A 47 9.58 2.25 5.07
C LEU A 47 8.41 3.18 4.72
N LEU A 48 8.55 3.99 3.68
CA LEU A 48 7.49 4.87 3.19
C LEU A 48 6.26 4.07 2.70
N HIS A 49 6.51 2.95 2.01
CA HIS A 49 5.46 2.06 1.51
C HIS A 49 4.75 1.32 2.63
N GLY A 50 5.48 0.84 3.63
CA GLY A 50 4.93 0.25 4.84
C GLY A 50 4.09 1.24 5.64
N ALA A 51 4.56 2.48 5.80
CA ALA A 51 3.81 3.54 6.46
C ALA A 51 2.50 3.84 5.72
N PHE A 52 2.54 3.94 4.39
CA PHE A 52 1.33 4.08 3.58
C PHE A 52 0.33 2.95 3.84
N TRP A 53 0.77 1.71 3.75
CA TRP A 53 -0.11 0.56 3.95
C TRP A 53 -0.64 0.45 5.38
N TYR A 54 0.14 0.83 6.39
CA TYR A 54 -0.36 0.90 7.77
C TYR A 54 -1.57 1.85 7.87
N PHE A 55 -1.44 3.09 7.39
CA PHE A 55 -2.54 4.05 7.43
C PHE A 55 -3.69 3.66 6.50
N ALA A 56 -3.43 3.02 5.36
CA ALA A 56 -4.47 2.47 4.49
C ALA A 56 -5.27 1.37 5.19
N ASN A 57 -4.62 0.46 5.93
CA ASN A 57 -5.31 -0.58 6.70
C ASN A 57 -6.15 0.01 7.85
N VAL A 58 -5.64 1.04 8.54
CA VAL A 58 -6.41 1.76 9.57
C VAL A 58 -7.63 2.45 8.94
N ARG A 59 -7.44 3.14 7.81
CA ARG A 59 -8.52 3.80 7.05
C ARG A 59 -9.59 2.82 6.59
N ASP A 60 -9.20 1.62 6.18
CA ASP A 60 -10.11 0.62 5.63
C ASP A 60 -10.60 -0.37 6.71
N LEU A 61 -10.34 -0.07 7.99
CA LEU A 61 -10.74 -0.86 9.15
C LEU A 61 -10.34 -2.34 9.05
N TYR A 62 -9.18 -2.63 8.44
CA TYR A 62 -8.79 -4.01 8.12
C TYR A 62 -8.61 -4.90 9.36
N SER A 63 -8.16 -4.32 10.48
CA SER A 63 -8.09 -5.04 11.76
C SER A 63 -9.46 -5.60 12.18
N ASN A 64 -10.55 -4.88 11.89
CA ASN A 64 -11.90 -5.37 12.18
C ASN A 64 -12.25 -6.58 11.32
N SER A 65 -11.82 -6.61 10.05
CA SER A 65 -11.98 -7.79 9.20
C SER A 65 -11.28 -9.03 9.76
N ILE A 66 -10.10 -8.86 10.39
CA ILE A 66 -9.37 -9.95 11.05
C ILE A 66 -10.12 -10.45 12.29
N ILE A 67 -10.59 -9.54 13.15
CA ILE A 67 -11.36 -9.89 14.35
C ILE A 67 -12.67 -10.58 13.93
N PHE A 68 -13.41 -10.00 12.99
CA PHE A 68 -14.65 -10.58 12.46
C PHE A 68 -14.44 -12.00 11.91
N ALA A 69 -13.35 -12.25 11.19
CA ALA A 69 -13.02 -13.58 10.69
C ALA A 69 -12.64 -14.59 11.80
N THR A 70 -12.23 -14.10 12.97
CA THR A 70 -11.81 -14.93 14.11
C THR A 70 -13.00 -15.30 15.00
N ASP A 71 -13.82 -14.34 15.40
CA ASP A 71 -14.91 -14.54 16.37
C ASP A 71 -16.24 -13.83 16.04
N GLY A 72 -16.28 -13.01 15.00
CA GLY A 72 -17.49 -12.29 14.59
C GLY A 72 -17.95 -11.18 15.55
N SER A 73 -17.11 -10.76 16.51
CA SER A 73 -17.48 -9.82 17.56
C SER A 73 -17.63 -8.36 17.14
N VAL A 74 -17.07 -7.98 15.98
CA VAL A 74 -17.09 -6.62 15.43
C VAL A 74 -17.58 -6.62 13.99
N GLU A 75 -18.11 -5.51 13.50
CA GLU A 75 -18.46 -5.40 12.08
C GLU A 75 -17.22 -5.54 11.18
N MET A 76 -17.40 -6.16 10.02
CA MET A 76 -16.33 -6.35 9.05
C MET A 76 -15.83 -4.99 8.53
N GLY A 77 -14.51 -4.86 8.33
CA GLY A 77 -13.93 -3.72 7.64
C GLY A 77 -14.26 -3.69 6.14
N LEU A 78 -13.64 -2.77 5.41
CA LEU A 78 -13.99 -2.51 4.00
C LEU A 78 -13.80 -3.74 3.09
N PHE A 79 -12.77 -4.53 3.36
CA PHE A 79 -12.46 -5.77 2.65
C PHE A 79 -12.33 -6.92 3.65
N SER A 80 -13.01 -8.04 3.40
CA SER A 80 -12.87 -9.25 4.23
C SER A 80 -11.46 -9.85 4.13
N VAL A 81 -11.04 -10.64 5.12
CA VAL A 81 -9.75 -11.35 5.08
C VAL A 81 -9.67 -12.34 3.91
N SER A 82 -10.80 -12.97 3.55
CA SER A 82 -10.89 -13.93 2.44
C SER A 82 -11.11 -13.29 1.07
N SER A 83 -11.23 -11.95 1.00
CA SER A 83 -11.45 -11.24 -0.25
C SER A 83 -10.22 -11.29 -1.17
N ILE A 84 -10.48 -11.18 -2.48
CA ILE A 84 -9.42 -11.13 -3.51
C ILE A 84 -8.48 -9.94 -3.23
N GLN A 85 -9.02 -8.81 -2.75
CA GLN A 85 -8.26 -7.62 -2.36
C GLN A 85 -7.23 -7.94 -1.27
N SER A 86 -7.65 -8.62 -0.20
CA SER A 86 -6.76 -9.02 0.89
C SER A 86 -5.69 -10.00 0.43
N ILE A 87 -6.05 -10.99 -0.38
CA ILE A 87 -5.09 -12.00 -0.88
C ILE A 87 -4.02 -11.33 -1.75
N VAL A 88 -4.42 -10.48 -2.69
CA VAL A 88 -3.50 -9.74 -3.56
C VAL A 88 -2.63 -8.79 -2.73
N PHE A 89 -3.21 -8.09 -1.75
CA PHE A 89 -2.47 -7.20 -0.86
C PHE A 89 -1.37 -7.95 -0.09
N TRP A 90 -1.68 -9.08 0.54
CA TRP A 90 -0.69 -9.84 1.31
C TRP A 90 0.37 -10.49 0.43
N ALA A 91 -0.02 -11.07 -0.71
CA ALA A 91 0.93 -11.65 -1.66
C ALA A 91 1.97 -10.62 -2.14
N ALA A 92 1.51 -9.44 -2.55
CA ALA A 92 2.40 -8.35 -2.96
C ALA A 92 3.28 -7.86 -1.79
N SER A 93 2.72 -7.71 -0.60
CA SER A 93 3.47 -7.29 0.60
C SER A 93 4.60 -8.27 0.93
N VAL A 94 4.33 -9.58 0.88
CA VAL A 94 5.36 -10.62 1.12
C VAL A 94 6.48 -10.52 0.09
N ILE A 95 6.17 -10.30 -1.20
CA ILE A 95 7.17 -10.12 -2.26
C ILE A 95 8.06 -8.91 -1.95
N VAL A 96 7.47 -7.76 -1.56
CA VAL A 96 8.21 -6.54 -1.21
C VAL A 96 9.18 -6.79 -0.04
N TRP A 97 8.72 -7.44 1.03
CA TRP A 97 9.55 -7.73 2.20
C TRP A 97 10.69 -8.71 1.88
N LEU A 98 10.41 -9.80 1.15
CA LEU A 98 11.43 -10.77 0.75
C LEU A 98 12.51 -10.13 -0.13
N LEU A 99 12.11 -9.34 -1.12
CA LEU A 99 13.04 -8.60 -1.98
C LEU A 99 13.84 -7.55 -1.19
N GLY A 100 13.23 -6.91 -0.21
CA GLY A 100 13.91 -6.03 0.73
C GLY A 100 15.04 -6.73 1.48
N ILE A 101 14.78 -7.92 2.02
CA ILE A 101 15.79 -8.74 2.70
C ILE A 101 16.90 -9.17 1.73
N VAL A 102 16.55 -9.64 0.53
CA VAL A 102 17.53 -10.04 -0.50
C VAL A 102 18.47 -8.86 -0.84
N SER A 103 17.95 -7.63 -0.89
CA SER A 103 18.74 -6.43 -1.21
C SER A 103 19.87 -6.12 -0.21
N ILE A 104 19.78 -6.65 1.03
CA ILE A 104 20.83 -6.52 2.04
C ILE A 104 22.08 -7.30 1.59
N PHE A 105 21.88 -8.52 1.11
CA PHE A 105 22.95 -9.45 0.72
C PHE A 105 23.41 -9.27 -0.73
N LYS A 106 22.52 -8.77 -1.61
CA LYS A 106 22.76 -8.68 -3.06
C LYS A 106 22.90 -7.23 -3.53
N LEU A 107 24.07 -6.63 -3.25
CA LEU A 107 24.34 -5.21 -3.49
C LEU A 107 24.27 -4.83 -4.97
N GLU A 108 24.81 -5.67 -5.85
CA GLU A 108 24.85 -5.48 -7.31
C GLU A 108 23.46 -5.40 -7.96
N TYR A 109 22.45 -6.02 -7.33
CA TYR A 109 21.08 -6.09 -7.86
C TYR A 109 20.12 -5.05 -7.26
N ARG A 110 20.56 -4.19 -6.33
CA ARG A 110 19.68 -3.27 -5.59
C ARG A 110 18.82 -2.37 -6.49
N GLN A 111 19.38 -1.90 -7.60
CA GLN A 111 18.63 -1.10 -8.58
C GLN A 111 17.51 -1.91 -9.24
N HIS A 112 17.81 -3.14 -9.69
CA HIS A 112 16.81 -4.02 -10.29
C HIS A 112 15.74 -4.43 -9.27
N ILE A 113 16.15 -4.74 -8.04
CA ILE A 113 15.23 -5.05 -6.94
C ILE A 113 14.29 -3.86 -6.68
N PHE A 114 14.82 -2.63 -6.64
CA PHE A 114 13.98 -1.44 -6.48
C PHE A 114 12.90 -1.35 -7.57
N TYR A 115 13.23 -1.60 -8.84
CA TYR A 115 12.24 -1.55 -9.92
C TYR A 115 11.19 -2.65 -9.82
N ILE A 116 11.59 -3.88 -9.44
CA ILE A 116 10.63 -4.97 -9.24
C ILE A 116 9.67 -4.60 -8.11
N ILE A 117 10.19 -4.13 -6.98
CA ILE A 117 9.37 -3.67 -5.86
C ILE A 117 8.45 -2.52 -6.31
N ALA A 118 8.96 -1.51 -7.02
CA ALA A 118 8.15 -0.39 -7.49
C ALA A 118 7.00 -0.82 -8.42
N ILE A 119 7.24 -1.77 -9.34
CA ILE A 119 6.19 -2.30 -10.22
C ILE A 119 5.15 -3.07 -9.41
N VAL A 120 5.57 -3.95 -8.51
CA VAL A 120 4.67 -4.70 -7.62
C VAL A 120 3.83 -3.74 -6.77
N SER A 121 4.45 -2.72 -6.18
CA SER A 121 3.79 -1.68 -5.40
C SER A 121 2.79 -0.87 -6.23
N LEU A 122 3.12 -0.50 -7.47
CA LEU A 122 2.20 0.22 -8.36
C LEU A 122 0.96 -0.63 -8.68
N VAL A 123 1.15 -1.90 -9.02
CA VAL A 123 0.04 -2.82 -9.30
C VAL A 123 -0.83 -3.01 -8.05
N GLN A 124 -0.19 -3.21 -6.88
CA GLN A 124 -0.88 -3.36 -5.60
C GLN A 124 -1.71 -2.12 -5.24
N ILE A 125 -1.12 -0.93 -5.34
CA ILE A 125 -1.81 0.34 -5.10
C ILE A 125 -2.99 0.51 -6.06
N ALA A 126 -2.76 0.32 -7.37
CA ALA A 126 -3.79 0.51 -8.38
C ALA A 126 -4.97 -0.45 -8.17
N PHE A 127 -4.69 -1.70 -7.81
CA PHE A 127 -5.73 -2.71 -7.58
C PHE A 127 -6.57 -2.39 -6.34
N ILE A 128 -5.95 -2.05 -5.22
CA ILE A 128 -6.67 -1.78 -3.97
C ILE A 128 -7.41 -0.44 -4.05
N GLU A 129 -6.74 0.65 -4.43
CA GLU A 129 -7.40 1.96 -4.54
C GLU A 129 -8.45 1.95 -5.65
N GLY A 130 -8.22 1.25 -6.76
CA GLY A 130 -9.23 1.03 -7.81
C GLY A 130 -10.46 0.30 -7.28
N SER A 131 -10.27 -0.75 -6.47
CA SER A 131 -11.37 -1.46 -5.79
C SER A 131 -12.14 -0.55 -4.83
N ARG A 132 -11.45 0.33 -4.09
CA ARG A 132 -12.08 1.31 -3.19
C ARG A 132 -12.91 2.34 -3.96
N ILE A 133 -12.39 2.88 -5.05
CA ILE A 133 -13.12 3.82 -5.91
C ILE A 133 -14.37 3.14 -6.48
N TRP A 134 -14.23 1.91 -6.97
CA TRP A 134 -15.36 1.13 -7.49
C TRP A 134 -16.44 0.91 -6.41
N LEU A 135 -16.03 0.50 -5.21
CA LEU A 135 -16.94 0.28 -4.09
C LEU A 135 -17.63 1.58 -3.66
N TYR A 136 -16.90 2.70 -3.65
CA TYR A 136 -17.46 4.01 -3.33
C TYR A 136 -18.54 4.45 -4.34
N CYS A 137 -18.33 4.18 -5.62
CA CYS A 137 -19.32 4.48 -6.66
C CYS A 137 -20.54 3.56 -6.64
N SER A 138 -20.37 2.29 -6.25
CA SER A 138 -21.44 1.29 -6.27
C SER A 138 -22.24 1.21 -4.97
N ALA A 139 -21.59 1.40 -3.82
CA ALA A 139 -22.20 1.27 -2.50
C ALA A 139 -21.61 2.30 -1.51
N PRO A 140 -21.88 3.60 -1.68
CA PRO A 140 -21.25 4.68 -0.92
C PRO A 140 -21.50 4.62 0.61
N ALA A 141 -22.58 3.97 1.05
CA ALA A 141 -22.91 3.80 2.46
C ALA A 141 -21.82 3.05 3.26
N HIS A 142 -21.01 2.20 2.60
CA HIS A 142 -19.87 1.54 3.24
C HIS A 142 -18.77 2.52 3.69
N PHE A 143 -18.85 3.80 3.31
CA PHE A 143 -17.88 4.84 3.66
C PHE A 143 -18.46 5.88 4.61
N ASP A 144 -19.56 5.58 5.31
CA ASP A 144 -20.18 6.54 6.25
C ASP A 144 -19.36 6.78 7.51
N TYR A 145 -18.45 5.88 7.84
CA TYR A 145 -17.48 6.02 8.93
C TYR A 145 -16.30 6.96 8.58
N LEU A 146 -16.18 7.40 7.31
CA LEU A 146 -15.15 8.34 6.85
C LEU A 146 -15.55 9.79 7.10
#